data_AF-A0A3B4YTA7-F1
#
_entry.id   AF-A0A3B4YTA7-F1
#
_cell.length_a   1.000
_cell.length_b   1.000
_cell.length_c   1.000
_cell.angle_alpha   90.00
_cell.angle_beta   90.00
_cell.angle_gamma   90.00
#
_symmetry.space_group_name_H-M   'P 1'
#
loop_
_entity.id
_entity.type
_entity.pdbx_description
1 polymer ?
#
loop_
_entity_poly.entity_id
_entity_poly.type
_entity_poly.pdbx_seq_one_letter_code
_entity_poly.pdbx_strand_id
1 'polypeptide(L)'
;QTLTWTVGSLLVSLTTAPLWQWLLQVGARYISLYLHLQTQGCLASSLCNQTETGSLLTAGYTVNRTCCSTDCCNGAASIQFSLTAALGAALLAVWSNLSL
;
A
#
# COMPACT_ATOMS: atom_id res chain seq x y z
N GLN A 1 0.43 -33.98 -20.61
CA GLN A 1 1.39 -35.06 -20.99
C GLN A 1 2.76 -34.43 -21.02
N THR A 2 3.75 -35.04 -20.36
CA THR A 2 5.11 -34.45 -20.29
C THR A 2 6.00 -35.18 -21.29
N LEU A 3 6.42 -34.48 -22.33
CA LEU A 3 7.39 -34.97 -23.30
C LEU A 3 8.78 -34.56 -22.81
N THR A 4 9.59 -35.56 -22.48
CA THR A 4 10.98 -35.34 -22.05
C THR A 4 11.93 -35.83 -23.12
N TRP A 5 12.90 -35.00 -23.51
CA TRP A 5 13.96 -35.40 -24.43
C TRP A 5 15.31 -34.81 -23.96
N THR A 6 16.39 -35.40 -24.45
CA THR A 6 17.76 -35.00 -24.10
C THR A 6 18.42 -34.31 -25.29
N VAL A 7 19.03 -33.14 -25.06
CA VAL A 7 19.88 -32.45 -26.04
C VAL A 7 21.30 -32.42 -25.47
N GLY A 8 22.15 -33.34 -25.94
CA GLY A 8 23.44 -33.60 -25.28
C GLY A 8 23.22 -34.09 -23.84
N SER A 9 23.85 -33.42 -22.87
CA SER A 9 23.67 -33.70 -21.43
C SER A 9 22.48 -32.96 -20.79
N LEU A 10 21.74 -32.16 -21.57
CA LEU A 10 20.66 -31.33 -21.05
C LEU A 10 19.31 -32.06 -21.17
N LEU A 11 18.62 -32.24 -20.04
CA LEU A 11 17.25 -32.75 -20.00
C LEU A 11 16.26 -31.61 -20.24
N VAL A 12 15.52 -31.69 -21.35
CA VAL A 12 14.48 -30.74 -21.71
C VAL A 12 13.12 -31.41 -21.51
N SER A 13 12.25 -30.77 -20.72
CA SER A 13 10.91 -31.26 -20.42
C SER A 13 9.88 -30.27 -20.93
N LEU A 14 9.03 -30.70 -21.88
CA LEU A 14 7.88 -29.95 -22.35
C LEU A 14 6.61 -30.53 -21.74
N THR A 15 6.02 -29.78 -20.82
CA THR A 15 4.73 -30.14 -20.23
C THR A 15 3.60 -29.54 -21.06
N THR A 16 2.76 -30.37 -21.68
CA THR A 16 1.46 -29.89 -22.15
C THR A 16 0.58 -29.65 -20.93
N ALA A 17 0.55 -28.40 -20.47
CA ALA A 17 -0.36 -27.95 -19.43
C ALA A 17 -1.78 -27.91 -20.01
N PRO A 18 -2.77 -28.63 -19.47
CA PRO A 18 -4.16 -28.53 -19.91
C PRO A 18 -4.72 -27.10 -19.80
N LEU A 19 -5.68 -26.79 -20.68
CA LEU A 19 -6.30 -25.46 -20.82
C LEU A 19 -6.83 -24.87 -19.50
N TRP A 20 -7.27 -25.70 -18.55
CA TRP A 20 -7.74 -25.24 -17.24
C TRP A 20 -6.63 -24.62 -16.39
N GLN A 21 -5.37 -25.03 -16.54
CA GLN A 21 -4.24 -24.40 -15.85
C GLN A 21 -3.95 -23.00 -16.42
N TRP A 22 -4.16 -22.80 -17.72
CA TRP A 22 -4.12 -21.47 -18.31
C TRP A 22 -5.26 -20.59 -17.82
N LEU A 23 -6.48 -21.13 -17.68
CA LEU A 23 -7.61 -20.40 -17.12
C LEU A 23 -7.38 -19.99 -15.65
N LEU A 24 -6.76 -20.85 -14.85
CA LEU A 24 -6.35 -20.50 -13.48
C LEU A 24 -5.29 -19.40 -13.45
N GLN A 25 -4.26 -19.48 -14.31
CA GLN A 25 -3.21 -18.47 -14.38
C GLN A 25 -3.78 -17.12 -14.81
N VAL A 26 -4.66 -17.11 -15.82
CA VAL A 26 -5.32 -15.91 -16.33
C VAL A 26 -6.28 -15.34 -15.27
N GLY A 27 -7.09 -16.18 -14.63
CA GLY A 27 -7.99 -15.78 -13.53
C GLY A 27 -7.25 -15.20 -12.32
N ALA A 28 -6.10 -15.78 -11.96
CA ALA A 28 -5.24 -15.26 -10.89
C ALA A 28 -4.57 -13.92 -11.25
N ARG A 29 -4.26 -13.69 -12.54
CA ARG A 29 -3.67 -12.41 -13.00
C ARG A 29 -4.64 -11.24 -12.98
N TYR A 30 -5.95 -11.49 -12.97
CA TYR A 30 -6.97 -10.44 -12.97
C TYR A 30 -7.41 -10.00 -11.57
N ILE A 31 -7.02 -10.70 -10.49
CA ILE A 31 -7.53 -10.47 -9.12
C ILE A 31 -6.49 -9.82 -8.18
N SER A 32 -5.39 -9.27 -8.70
CA SER A 32 -4.45 -8.48 -7.89
C SER A 32 -4.99 -7.06 -7.63
N LEU A 33 -6.08 -6.96 -6.86
CA LEU A 33 -6.63 -5.69 -6.41
C LEU A 33 -5.79 -5.17 -5.24
N TYR A 34 -4.94 -4.16 -5.48
CA TYR A 34 -4.18 -3.50 -4.43
C TYR A 34 -5.08 -2.48 -3.71
N LEU A 35 -5.65 -2.87 -2.57
CA LEU A 35 -6.46 -2.00 -1.71
C LEU A 35 -5.58 -1.39 -0.62
N HIS A 36 -5.42 -0.06 -0.64
CA HIS A 36 -4.76 0.68 0.44
C HIS A 36 -5.82 1.28 1.38
N LEU A 37 -6.06 0.62 2.50
CA LEU A 37 -7.05 1.06 3.50
C LEU A 37 -6.32 1.70 4.70
N GLN A 38 -6.49 3.01 4.88
CA GLN A 38 -6.05 3.70 6.09
C GLN A 38 -7.25 3.91 7.02
N THR A 39 -7.15 3.39 8.24
CA THR A 39 -8.14 3.61 9.29
C THR A 39 -7.45 4.24 10.48
N GLN A 40 -8.10 5.24 11.10
CA GLN A 40 -7.59 5.94 12.27
C GLN A 40 -8.49 5.61 13.46
N GLY A 41 -7.90 5.27 14.60
CA GLY A 41 -8.65 4.94 15.81
C GLY A 41 -7.73 4.66 16.99
N CYS A 42 -8.32 4.40 18.16
CA CYS A 42 -7.60 3.97 19.34
C CYS A 42 -7.36 2.46 19.30
N LEU A 43 -6.13 2.05 19.62
CA LEU A 43 -5.71 0.66 19.66
C LEU A 43 -4.91 0.40 20.92
N ALA A 44 -5.02 -0.81 21.48
CA ALA A 44 -4.25 -1.20 22.65
C ALA A 44 -2.75 -1.19 22.34
N SER A 45 -1.92 -0.70 23.27
CA SER A 45 -0.48 -0.54 23.08
C SER A 45 0.24 -1.85 22.72
N SER A 46 -0.30 -3.00 23.15
CA SER A 46 0.22 -4.32 22.82
C SER A 46 0.06 -4.71 21.35
N LEU A 47 -0.82 -4.05 20.59
CA LEU A 47 -0.99 -4.25 19.15
C LEU A 47 -0.30 -3.16 18.31
N CYS A 48 0.48 -2.31 18.96
CA CYS A 48 1.15 -1.19 18.31
C CYS A 48 2.47 -1.59 17.65
N ASN A 49 2.78 -1.00 16.49
CA ASN A 49 3.99 -1.27 15.71
C ASN A 49 4.16 -2.74 15.29
N GLN A 50 3.03 -3.46 15.27
CA GLN A 50 2.97 -4.82 14.77
C GLN A 50 2.53 -4.82 13.32
N THR A 51 3.25 -5.59 12.51
CA THR A 51 2.83 -5.89 11.15
C THR A 51 2.13 -7.23 11.16
N GLU A 52 0.85 -7.23 10.81
CA GLU A 52 0.04 -8.44 10.75
C GLU A 52 -0.22 -8.81 9.29
N THR A 53 0.03 -10.06 8.93
CA THR A 53 -0.30 -10.60 7.61
C THR A 53 -1.54 -11.47 7.72
N GLY A 54 -2.47 -11.29 6.79
CA GLY A 54 -3.68 -12.07 6.71
C GLY A 54 -4.05 -12.40 5.28
N SER A 55 -5.14 -13.14 5.10
CA SER A 55 -5.68 -13.42 3.77
C SER A 55 -7.17 -13.10 3.75
N LEU A 56 -7.59 -12.25 2.81
CA LEU A 56 -8.99 -11.95 2.53
C LEU A 56 -9.33 -12.54 1.16
N LEU A 57 -10.25 -13.49 1.14
CA LEU A 57 -10.73 -14.13 -0.10
C LEU A 57 -9.59 -14.65 -1.01
N THR A 58 -8.49 -15.15 -0.43
CA THR A 58 -7.28 -15.67 -1.13
C THR A 58 -6.21 -14.62 -1.46
N ALA A 59 -6.51 -13.33 -1.33
CA ALA A 59 -5.51 -12.27 -1.48
C ALA A 59 -4.81 -12.00 -0.13
N GLY A 60 -3.49 -12.19 -0.12
CA GLY A 60 -2.66 -11.81 1.04
C GLY A 60 -2.70 -10.30 1.24
N TYR A 61 -2.93 -9.86 2.47
CA TYR A 61 -2.86 -8.46 2.85
C TYR A 61 -1.89 -8.27 4.02
N THR A 62 -1.22 -7.14 4.02
CA THR A 62 -0.29 -6.73 5.08
C THR A 62 -0.86 -5.50 5.75
N VAL A 63 -1.11 -5.59 7.05
CA VAL A 63 -1.55 -4.45 7.87
C VAL A 63 -0.33 -3.93 8.62
N ASN A 64 0.09 -2.71 8.29
CA ASN A 64 1.07 -1.99 9.07
C ASN A 64 0.37 -1.03 10.03
N ARG A 65 0.66 -1.14 11.34
CA ARG A 65 0.07 -0.29 12.38
C ARG A 65 1.11 0.65 12.96
N THR A 66 1.05 1.91 12.56
CA THR A 66 1.83 2.98 13.19
C THR A 66 1.00 3.61 14.29
N CYS A 67 1.59 3.76 15.48
CA CYS A 67 0.92 4.45 16.58
C CYS A 67 1.87 5.38 17.32
N CYS A 68 1.25 6.26 18.08
CA CYS A 68 1.85 7.36 18.79
C CYS A 68 1.12 7.51 20.13
N SER A 69 1.83 8.01 21.15
CA SER A 69 1.37 7.97 22.54
C SER A 69 0.67 9.27 23.01
N THR A 70 0.57 10.26 22.13
CA THR A 70 -0.03 11.57 22.41
C THR A 70 -1.46 11.65 21.88
N ASP A 71 -2.31 12.44 22.54
CA ASP A 71 -3.68 12.66 22.09
C ASP A 71 -3.71 13.22 20.65
N CYS A 72 -4.63 12.69 19.82
CA CYS A 72 -4.85 13.12 18.42
C CYS A 72 -3.61 13.04 17.50
N CYS A 73 -2.58 12.30 17.88
CA CYS A 73 -1.32 12.20 17.12
C CYS A 73 -1.47 11.51 15.76
N ASN A 74 -2.48 10.64 15.64
CA ASN A 74 -2.89 9.96 14.42
C ASN A 74 -3.92 10.76 13.63
N GLY A 75 -4.23 11.99 14.05
CA GLY A 75 -5.08 12.89 13.28
C GLY A 75 -4.50 13.10 11.90
N ALA A 76 -5.37 13.11 10.87
CA ALA A 76 -4.98 13.51 9.53
C ALA A 76 -4.20 14.82 9.64
N ALA A 77 -2.94 14.84 9.16
CA ALA A 77 -2.05 15.97 9.31
C ALA A 77 -2.80 17.25 8.93
N SER A 78 -3.21 18.02 9.94
CA SER A 78 -3.85 19.31 9.74
C SER A 78 -2.80 20.15 9.04
N ILE A 79 -3.04 20.42 7.76
CA ILE A 79 -2.12 21.11 6.85
C ILE A 79 -1.58 22.33 7.59
N GLN A 80 -0.31 22.20 7.98
CA GLN A 80 0.62 23.18 8.52
C GLN A 80 0.01 24.58 8.76
N PHE A 81 -0.55 24.80 9.95
CA PHE A 81 -0.94 26.14 10.44
C PHE A 81 0.17 27.18 10.25
N SER A 82 1.44 26.76 10.35
CA SER A 82 2.61 27.61 10.14
C SER A 82 2.70 28.21 8.73
N LEU A 83 2.30 27.46 7.70
CA LEU A 83 2.30 27.95 6.31
C LEU A 83 1.17 28.96 6.09
N THR A 84 -0.03 28.72 6.63
CA THR A 84 -1.15 29.67 6.53
C THR A 84 -0.85 30.97 7.28
N ALA A 85 -0.22 30.89 8.46
CA ALA A 85 0.21 32.07 9.21
C ALA A 85 1.31 32.85 8.46
N ALA A 86 2.30 32.17 7.88
CA ALA A 86 3.37 32.80 7.11
C ALA A 86 2.84 33.46 5.83
N LEU A 87 1.94 32.80 5.10
CA LEU A 87 1.30 33.35 3.90
C LEU A 87 0.37 34.52 4.24
N GLY A 88 -0.35 34.45 5.36
CA GLY A 88 -1.16 35.56 5.86
C GLY A 88 -0.32 36.80 6.19
N ALA A 89 0.80 36.62 6.89
CA ALA A 89 1.72 37.72 7.19
C ALA A 89 2.37 38.31 5.93
N ALA A 90 2.76 37.46 4.97
CA ALA A 90 3.33 37.91 3.70
C ALA A 90 2.31 38.71 2.86
N LEU A 91 1.05 38.29 2.82
CA LEU A 91 -0.01 39.00 2.11
C LEU A 91 -0.30 40.38 2.72
N LEU A 92 -0.35 40.46 4.06
CA LEU A 92 -0.50 41.73 4.77
C LEU A 92 0.68 42.67 4.52
N ALA A 93 1.90 42.15 4.50
CA ALA A 93 3.10 42.94 4.20
C ALA A 93 3.12 43.49 2.77
N VAL A 94 2.73 42.67 1.78
CA VAL A 94 2.58 43.11 0.37
C VAL A 94 1.53 44.20 0.25
N TRP A 95 0.39 44.05 0.92
CA TRP A 95 -0.67 45.07 0.93
C TRP A 95 -0.17 46.39 1.52
N SER A 96 0.51 46.34 2.68
CA SER A 96 1.08 47.54 3.30
C SER A 96 2.13 48.24 2.43
N ASN A 97 2.90 47.48 1.65
CA ASN A 97 3.92 48.02 0.74
C ASN A 97 3.30 48.64 -0.53
N LEU A 98 2.20 48.09 -1.04
CA LEU A 98 1.48 48.62 -2.21
C LEU A 98 0.59 49.82 -1.86
N SER A 99 0.17 49.96 -0.61
CA SER A 99 -0.64 51.07 -0.12
C SER A 99 0.17 52.31 0.33
N LEU A 100 1.48 52.32 0.09
CA LEU A 100 2.39 53.45 0.33
C LEU A 100 2.83 54.06 -1.00
#